data_AF-C0GEE8-F1
#
_entry.id   AF-C0GEE8-F1
#
_cell.length_a   1.000
_cell.length_b   1.000
_cell.length_c   1.000
_cell.angle_alpha   90.00
_cell.angle_beta   90.00
_cell.angle_gamma   90.00
#
_symmetry.space_group_name_H-M   'P 1'
#
loop_
_entity.id
_entity.type
_entity.pdbx_description
1 polymer ?
#
loop_
_entity_poly.entity_id
_entity_poly.type
_entity_poly.pdbx_seq_one_letter_code
_entity_poly.pdbx_strand_id
1 'polypeptide(L)'
;MGGLTKAGGRDRLLWLLLLGVGVFNVADYFLTLYALSRGMREGNPVMDMIVDTVYFPKVKLVLVPLLLLLLWLNRQRVGKRLYVYVWIIFIAYFLLMVYYAWLFWEVFS
;
A
#
# COMPACT_ATOMS: atom_id res chain seq x y z
N MET A 1 3.52 -16.44 -36.27
CA MET A 1 2.90 -16.71 -34.95
C MET A 1 3.71 -15.97 -33.87
N GLY A 2 3.27 -14.79 -33.41
CA GLY A 2 4.12 -13.91 -32.58
C GLY A 2 3.35 -13.01 -31.60
N GLY A 3 2.26 -13.51 -31.00
CA GLY A 3 1.36 -12.69 -30.18
C GLY A 3 1.28 -13.02 -28.68
N LEU A 4 1.82 -14.16 -28.21
CA LEU A 4 1.43 -14.71 -26.90
C LEU A 4 2.34 -14.36 -25.71
N THR A 5 3.48 -13.68 -25.91
CA THR A 5 4.46 -13.45 -24.83
C THR A 5 4.39 -12.07 -24.17
N LYS A 6 3.77 -11.06 -24.79
CA LYS A 6 3.74 -9.68 -24.25
C LYS A 6 2.72 -9.44 -23.13
N ALA A 7 1.67 -10.27 -23.03
CA ALA A 7 0.60 -10.07 -22.05
C ALA A 7 0.99 -10.55 -20.64
N GLY A 8 1.71 -11.68 -20.53
CA GLY A 8 2.07 -12.28 -19.24
C GLY A 8 3.05 -11.44 -18.41
N GLY A 9 4.00 -10.76 -19.05
CA GLY A 9 4.99 -9.94 -18.34
C GLY A 9 4.39 -8.75 -17.62
N ARG A 10 3.39 -8.10 -18.23
CA ARG A 10 2.70 -6.95 -17.61
C ARG A 10 1.85 -7.41 -16.44
N ASP A 11 1.06 -8.46 -16.62
CA ASP A 11 0.21 -8.99 -15.55
C ASP A 11 1.05 -9.47 -14.35
N ARG A 12 2.22 -10.08 -14.60
CA ARG A 12 3.17 -10.45 -13.54
C ARG A 12 3.71 -9.22 -12.80
N LEU A 13 4.10 -8.17 -13.53
CA LEU A 13 4.55 -6.92 -12.92
C LEU A 13 3.43 -6.27 -12.08
N LEU A 14 2.20 -6.22 -12.60
CA LEU A 14 1.05 -5.69 -11.86
C LEU A 14 0.83 -6.47 -10.56
N TRP A 15 0.91 -7.80 -10.63
CA TRP A 15 0.76 -8.64 -9.45
C TRP A 15 1.84 -8.36 -8.40
N LEU A 16 3.10 -8.23 -8.83
CA LEU A 16 4.21 -7.86 -7.94
C LEU A 16 4.01 -6.48 -7.31
N LEU A 17 3.54 -5.49 -8.08
CA LEU A 17 3.24 -4.16 -7.55
C LEU A 17 2.10 -4.20 -6.52
N LEU A 18 1.01 -4.92 -6.81
CA LEU A 18 -0.10 -5.08 -5.88
C LEU A 18 0.31 -5.80 -4.60
N LEU A 19 1.12 -6.86 -4.73
CA LEU A 19 1.68 -7.57 -3.58
C LEU A 19 2.58 -6.63 -2.76
N GLY A 20 3.45 -5.87 -3.42
CA GLY A 20 4.32 -4.90 -2.76
C GLY A 20 3.52 -3.81 -2.03
N VAL A 21 2.46 -3.26 -2.65
CA VAL A 21 1.54 -2.33 -1.98
C VAL A 21 0.88 -2.99 -0.76
N GLY A 22 0.46 -4.24 -0.88
CA GLY A 22 -0.13 -4.99 0.25
C GLY A 22 0.86 -5.15 1.41
N VAL A 23 2.10 -5.53 1.12
CA VAL A 23 3.16 -5.66 2.14
C VAL A 23 3.45 -4.30 2.78
N PHE A 24 3.58 -3.24 1.99
CA PHE A 24 3.80 -1.90 2.53
C PHE A 24 2.62 -1.39 3.34
N ASN A 25 1.38 -1.74 2.99
CA ASN A 25 0.21 -1.38 3.78
C ASN A 25 0.17 -2.09 5.14
N VAL A 26 0.59 -3.35 5.21
CA VAL A 26 0.73 -4.07 6.49
C VAL A 26 1.86 -3.48 7.32
N ALA A 27 3.01 -3.19 6.70
CA ALA A 27 4.12 -2.54 7.39
C ALA A 27 3.71 -1.15 7.92
N ASP A 28 3.02 -0.36 7.12
CA ASP A 28 2.45 0.95 7.49
C ASP A 28 1.51 0.84 8.69
N TYR A 29 0.65 -0.18 8.76
CA TYR A 29 -0.18 -0.42 9.95
C TYR A 29 0.67 -0.59 11.23
N PHE A 30 1.70 -1.43 11.19
CA PHE A 30 2.56 -1.65 12.37
C PHE A 30 3.42 -0.42 12.70
N LEU A 31 3.92 0.29 11.69
CA LEU A 31 4.72 1.51 11.89
C LEU A 31 3.87 2.65 12.46
N THR A 32 2.61 2.81 12.02
CA THR A 32 1.65 3.72 12.63
C THR A 32 1.43 3.37 14.10
N LEU A 33 1.14 2.11 14.44
CA LEU A 33 0.95 1.71 15.84
C LEU A 33 2.18 1.98 16.70
N TYR A 34 3.36 1.69 16.17
CA TYR A 34 4.61 1.97 16.86
C TYR A 34 4.83 3.47 17.05
N ALA A 35 4.57 4.29 16.03
CA ALA A 35 4.63 5.76 16.12
C ALA A 35 3.66 6.32 17.16
N LEU A 36 2.41 5.83 17.20
CA LEU A 36 1.41 6.21 18.20
C LEU A 36 1.84 5.82 19.61
N SER A 37 2.43 4.63 19.78
CA SER A 37 2.97 4.19 21.07
C SER A 37 4.11 5.07 21.60
N ARG A 38 4.78 5.82 20.71
CA ARG A 38 5.80 6.83 21.03
C ARG A 38 5.24 8.24 21.25
N GLY A 39 3.91 8.41 21.20
CA GLY A 39 3.24 9.71 21.38
C GLY A 39 3.18 10.58 20.12
N MET A 40 3.55 10.04 18.95
CA MET A 40 3.33 10.73 17.67
C MET A 40 1.85 10.66 17.28
N ARG A 41 1.39 11.60 16.45
CA ARG A 41 0.00 11.62 15.94
C ARG A 41 -0.05 11.13 14.50
N GLU A 42 -1.20 10.58 14.11
CA GLU A 42 -1.42 10.14 12.73
C GLU A 42 -1.54 11.38 11.83
N GLY A 43 -0.68 11.47 10.80
CA GLY A 43 -0.69 12.62 9.89
C GLY A 43 -1.87 12.65 8.92
N ASN A 44 -2.59 11.52 8.77
CA ASN A 44 -3.77 11.43 7.92
C ASN A 44 -5.03 11.75 8.74
N PRO A 45 -5.70 12.89 8.50
CA PRO A 45 -6.83 13.33 9.32
C PRO A 45 -8.02 12.36 9.31
N VAL A 46 -8.19 11.57 8.24
CA VAL A 46 -9.24 10.54 8.18
C VAL A 46 -8.88 9.33 9.04
N MET A 47 -7.60 8.93 9.03
CA MET A 47 -7.14 7.83 9.86
C MET A 47 -7.08 8.22 11.33
N ASP A 48 -6.68 9.45 11.64
CA ASP A 48 -6.63 9.99 13.01
C ASP A 48 -8.00 9.88 13.70
N MET A 49 -9.11 10.10 12.97
CA MET A 49 -10.48 9.94 13.52
C MET A 49 -10.84 8.52 13.92
N ILE A 50 -10.22 7.51 13.30
CA ILE A 50 -10.55 6.09 13.53
C ILE A 50 -9.44 5.33 14.21
N VAL A 51 -8.29 5.95 14.48
CA VAL A 51 -7.04 5.30 14.90
C VAL A 51 -7.20 4.55 16.23
N ASP A 52 -7.97 5.11 17.16
CA ASP A 52 -8.25 4.52 18.48
C ASP A 52 -9.44 3.55 18.47
N THR A 53 -9.97 3.21 17.30
CA THR A 53 -11.15 2.35 17.15
C THR A 53 -10.82 1.01 16.51
N VAL A 54 -11.72 0.04 16.68
CA VAL A 54 -11.64 -1.26 15.98
C VAL A 54 -11.73 -1.13 14.45
N TYR A 55 -12.04 0.05 13.91
CA TYR A 55 -12.11 0.29 12.47
C TYR A 55 -10.73 0.46 11.84
N PHE A 56 -9.75 1.01 12.56
CA PHE A 56 -8.39 1.19 12.05
C PHE A 56 -7.75 -0.10 11.50
N PRO A 57 -7.68 -1.21 12.27
CA PRO A 57 -7.16 -2.47 11.76
C PRO A 57 -8.03 -3.06 10.65
N LYS A 58 -9.37 -2.90 10.70
CA LYS A 58 -10.27 -3.41 9.66
C LYS A 58 -10.04 -2.70 8.31
N VAL A 59 -9.82 -1.39 8.33
CA VAL A 59 -9.56 -0.63 7.10
C VAL A 59 -8.22 -1.04 6.50
N LYS A 60 -7.12 -1.04 7.27
CA LYS A 60 -5.80 -1.40 6.73
C LYS A 60 -5.71 -2.89 6.38
N LEU A 61 -6.13 -3.80 7.25
CA LEU A 61 -5.89 -5.24 7.05
C LEU A 61 -6.99 -6.00 6.29
N VAL A 62 -8.18 -5.41 6.11
CA VAL A 62 -9.28 -6.08 5.38
C VAL A 62 -9.67 -5.27 4.15
N LEU A 63 -10.00 -4.00 4.33
CA LEU A 63 -10.51 -3.18 3.21
C LEU A 63 -9.45 -2.97 2.13
N VAL A 64 -8.21 -2.62 2.49
CA VAL A 64 -7.14 -2.40 1.50
C VAL A 64 -6.81 -3.67 0.71
N PRO A 65 -6.59 -4.86 1.32
CA PRO A 65 -6.40 -6.10 0.58
C PRO A 65 -7.56 -6.45 -0.35
N LEU A 66 -8.81 -6.21 0.08
CA LEU A 66 -9.98 -6.43 -0.76
C LEU A 66 -10.00 -5.48 -1.96
N LEU A 67 -9.63 -4.20 -1.78
CA LEU A 67 -9.51 -3.24 -2.89
C LEU A 67 -8.41 -3.65 -3.88
N LEU A 68 -7.26 -4.10 -3.39
CA LEU A 68 -6.18 -4.62 -4.23
C LEU A 68 -6.62 -5.86 -5.02
N LEU A 69 -7.37 -6.76 -4.38
CA LEU A 69 -7.95 -7.94 -5.04
C LEU A 69 -8.98 -7.52 -6.11
N LEU A 70 -9.84 -6.55 -5.81
CA LEU A 70 -10.80 -6.01 -6.78
C LEU A 70 -10.10 -5.38 -7.99
N LEU A 71 -9.00 -4.66 -7.77
CA LEU A 71 -8.18 -4.11 -8.86
C LEU A 71 -7.58 -5.23 -9.71
N TRP A 72 -7.09 -6.31 -9.08
CA TRP A 72 -6.57 -7.48 -9.78
C TRP A 72 -7.64 -8.17 -10.65
N LEU A 73 -8.84 -8.37 -10.11
CA LEU A 73 -9.96 -9.00 -10.81
C LEU A 73 -10.46 -8.15 -11.97
N ASN A 74 -10.49 -6.82 -11.81
CA ASN A 74 -10.97 -5.89 -12.83
C ASN A 74 -9.88 -5.36 -13.78
N ARG A 75 -8.65 -5.88 -13.71
CA ARG A 75 -7.50 -5.36 -14.49
C ARG A 75 -7.74 -5.31 -15.99
N GLN A 76 -8.50 -6.26 -16.53
CA GLN A 76 -8.83 -6.33 -17.95
C GLN A 76 -9.83 -5.25 -18.38
N ARG A 77 -10.71 -4.80 -17.48
CA ARG A 77 -11.71 -3.75 -17.75
C ARG A 77 -11.14 -2.34 -17.66
N VAL A 78 -10.25 -2.09 -16.69
CA VAL A 78 -9.65 -0.76 -16.45
C VAL A 78 -8.55 -0.43 -17.48
N GLY A 79 -7.92 -1.46 -18.04
CA GLY A 79 -6.92 -1.31 -19.09
C GLY A 79 -5.61 -0.68 -18.61
N LYS A 80 -4.88 -0.03 -19.53
CA LYS A 80 -3.50 0.45 -19.29
C LYS A 80 -3.39 1.52 -18.19
N ARG A 81 -4.46 2.27 -17.91
CA ARG A 81 -4.46 3.32 -16.87
C ARG A 81 -4.27 2.76 -15.47
N LEU A 82 -4.74 1.53 -15.21
CA LEU A 82 -4.57 0.84 -13.93
C LEU A 82 -3.09 0.74 -13.53
N TYR A 83 -2.23 0.45 -14.49
CA TYR A 83 -0.79 0.33 -14.24
C TYR A 83 -0.20 1.63 -13.71
N VAL A 84 -0.60 2.78 -14.27
CA VAL A 84 -0.12 4.09 -13.81
C VAL A 84 -0.60 4.35 -12.39
N TYR A 85 -1.87 4.08 -12.08
CA TYR A 85 -2.40 4.27 -10.72
C TYR A 85 -1.72 3.37 -9.69
N VAL A 86 -1.52 2.09 -10.01
CA VAL A 86 -0.84 1.15 -9.10
C VAL A 86 0.62 1.56 -8.90
N TRP A 87 1.31 2.04 -9.93
CA TRP A 87 2.65 2.61 -9.79
C TRP A 87 2.70 3.83 -8.87
N ILE A 88 1.76 4.76 -9.04
CA ILE A 88 1.67 5.95 -8.16
C ILE A 88 1.46 5.52 -6.70
N ILE A 89 0.54 4.59 -6.45
CA ILE A 89 0.28 4.06 -5.10
C ILE A 89 1.54 3.36 -4.55
N PHE A 90 2.19 2.52 -5.35
CA PHE A 90 3.41 1.82 -4.94
C PHE A 90 4.54 2.80 -4.58
N ILE A 91 4.78 3.81 -5.41
CA ILE A 91 5.80 4.84 -5.16
C ILE A 91 5.46 5.63 -3.89
N ALA A 92 4.19 6.00 -3.69
CA ALA A 92 3.76 6.70 -2.49
C ALA A 92 4.04 5.88 -1.21
N TYR A 93 3.69 4.59 -1.21
CA TYR A 93 4.02 3.68 -0.11
C TYR A 93 5.52 3.51 0.07
N PHE A 94 6.28 3.39 -1.02
CA PHE A 94 7.73 3.26 -0.96
C PHE A 94 8.38 4.49 -0.31
N LEU A 95 7.98 5.70 -0.72
CA LEU A 95 8.44 6.95 -0.11
C LEU A 95 8.05 7.03 1.37
N LEU A 96 6.86 6.56 1.73
CA LEU A 96 6.42 6.50 3.12
C LEU A 96 7.30 5.55 3.95
N MET A 97 7.68 4.39 3.41
CA MET A 97 8.61 3.47 4.09
C MET A 97 9.99 4.09 4.27
N VAL A 98 10.50 4.83 3.27
CA VAL A 98 11.76 5.57 3.38
C VAL A 98 11.66 6.66 4.45
N TYR A 99 10.54 7.38 4.52
CA TYR A 99 10.29 8.38 5.57
C TYR A 99 10.31 7.75 6.97
N TYR A 100 9.62 6.63 7.18
CA TYR A 100 9.66 5.92 8.45
C TYR A 100 11.06 5.42 8.79
N ALA A 101 11.80 4.89 7.81
CA ALA A 101 13.18 4.45 8.02
C ALA A 101 14.08 5.61 8.48
N TRP A 102 13.96 6.78 7.85
CA TRP A 102 14.69 7.98 8.25
C TRP A 102 14.27 8.48 9.64
N LEU A 103 12.95 8.57 9.89
CA LEU A 103 12.41 9.04 11.17
C LEU A 103 12.85 8.16 12.34
N PHE A 104 12.79 6.83 12.19
CA PHE A 104 13.25 5.94 13.24
C PHE A 104 14.76 5.91 13.37
N TRP A 105 15.51 6.08 12.28
CA TRP A 105 16.97 6.21 12.36
C TRP A 105 17.40 7.37 13.25
N GLU A 106 16.78 8.56 13.09
CA GLU A 106 17.08 9.72 13.95
C GLU A 106 16.66 9.52 15.41
N VAL A 107 15.57 8.80 15.66
CA VAL A 107 15.10 8.55 17.04
C VAL A 107 16.01 7.57 17.81
N PHE A 108 16.77 6.72 17.11
CA PHE A 108 17.65 5.71 17.73
C PHE A 108 19.15 6.09 17.72
N SER A 109 19.54 7.21 17.09
CA SER A 109 20.90 7.77 17.14
C SER A 109 21.07 8.75 18.29
#